data_AF-A0A8E2EQH2-F1
#
_entry.id   AF-A0A8E2EQH2-F1
#
_cell.length_a   1.000
_cell.length_b   1.000
_cell.length_c   1.000
_cell.angle_alpha   90.00
_cell.angle_beta   90.00
_cell.angle_gamma   90.00
#
_symmetry.space_group_name_H-M   'P 1'
#
loop_
_entity.id
_entity.type
_entity.pdbx_description
1 polymer ?
#
loop_
_entity_poly.entity_id
_entity_poly.type
_entity_poly.pdbx_seq_one_letter_code
_entity_poly.pdbx_strand_id
1 'polypeptide(L)'
;MDRDELLHKLDDLLERYLNLLDQYQQAQRQLSNHLSLGFISLAQANFSNPSQIRYGQDHYDGRMQASTKIAIQDHGPVASFTISKSPSKTLPATQSPNPSESTQALVPRLVDLEIVSQSPIPDEVVSSSTIKSTDPIRWFGILVPQALRNTQRSFADAVEGPMMSLATLAKEMRNLEIEIGRLRKQIKRT
;
A
#
# COMPACT_ATOMS: atom_id res chain seq x y z
N MET A 1 6.03 -37.62 -33.51
CA MET A 1 5.05 -37.24 -32.48
C MET A 1 3.81 -38.00 -32.83
N ASP A 2 3.63 -39.12 -32.14
CA ASP A 2 2.43 -39.91 -32.29
C ASP A 2 1.25 -39.11 -31.75
N ARG A 3 0.07 -39.33 -32.32
CA ARG A 3 -1.15 -38.60 -31.93
C ARG A 3 -1.42 -38.72 -30.43
N ASP A 4 -1.13 -39.87 -29.85
CA ASP A 4 -1.32 -40.15 -28.42
C ASP A 4 -0.36 -39.32 -27.54
N GLU A 5 0.88 -39.09 -27.99
CA GLU A 5 1.82 -38.19 -27.29
C GLU A 5 1.31 -36.75 -27.28
N LEU A 6 0.70 -36.29 -28.38
CA LEU A 6 0.10 -34.97 -28.44
C LEU A 6 -1.13 -34.85 -27.53
N LEU A 7 -1.93 -35.91 -27.42
CA LEU A 7 -3.09 -35.93 -26.51
C LEU A 7 -2.65 -35.87 -25.05
N HIS A 8 -1.65 -36.66 -24.64
CA HIS A 8 -1.08 -36.56 -23.29
C HIS A 8 -0.55 -35.16 -22.99
N LYS A 9 0.17 -34.54 -23.93
CA LYS A 9 0.65 -33.17 -23.77
C LYS A 9 -0.50 -32.16 -23.66
N LEU A 10 -1.61 -32.38 -24.35
CA LEU A 10 -2.81 -31.53 -24.23
C LEU A 10 -3.41 -31.63 -22.83
N ASP A 11 -3.54 -32.84 -22.30
CA ASP A 11 -4.09 -33.08 -20.96
C ASP A 11 -3.22 -32.43 -19.88
N ASP A 12 -1.89 -32.56 -19.97
CA ASP A 12 -0.94 -31.88 -19.06
C ASP A 12 -1.11 -30.36 -19.07
N LEU A 13 -1.34 -29.76 -20.25
CA LEU A 13 -1.55 -28.31 -20.37
C LEU A 13 -2.90 -27.88 -19.78
N LEU A 14 -3.94 -28.70 -19.96
CA LEU A 14 -5.27 -28.44 -19.39
C LEU A 14 -5.24 -28.55 -17.85
N GLU A 15 -4.55 -29.55 -17.31
CA GLU A 15 -4.34 -29.69 -15.86
C GLU A 15 -3.65 -28.44 -15.29
N ARG A 16 -2.55 -28.01 -15.91
CA ARG A 16 -1.86 -26.78 -15.49
C ARG A 16 -2.76 -25.55 -15.57
N TYR A 17 -3.56 -25.42 -16.64
CA TYR A 17 -4.49 -24.32 -16.79
C TYR A 17 -5.55 -24.29 -15.69
N LEU A 18 -6.12 -25.45 -15.32
CA LEU A 18 -7.11 -25.54 -14.24
C LEU A 18 -6.50 -25.18 -12.88
N ASN A 19 -5.28 -25.62 -12.59
CA ASN A 19 -4.55 -25.24 -11.37
C ASN A 19 -4.29 -23.72 -11.32
N LEU A 20 -3.93 -23.12 -12.46
CA LEU A 20 -3.70 -21.68 -12.57
C LEU A 20 -4.99 -20.87 -12.40
N LEU A 21 -6.10 -21.40 -12.92
CA LEU A 21 -7.43 -20.81 -12.75
C LEU A 21 -7.86 -20.79 -11.28
N ASP A 22 -7.64 -21.86 -10.52
CA ASP A 22 -7.94 -21.90 -9.09
C ASP A 22 -7.11 -20.87 -8.31
N GLN A 23 -5.81 -20.80 -8.59
CA GLN A 23 -4.92 -19.79 -8.00
C GLN A 23 -5.38 -18.37 -8.33
N TYR A 24 -5.80 -18.12 -9.57
CA TYR A 24 -6.33 -16.83 -9.99
C TYR A 24 -7.60 -16.47 -9.21
N GLN A 25 -8.54 -17.41 -9.07
CA GLN A 25 -9.76 -17.20 -8.28
C GLN A 25 -9.47 -16.99 -6.79
N GLN A 26 -8.48 -17.67 -6.23
CA GLN A 26 -8.04 -17.45 -4.85
C GLN A 26 -7.46 -16.05 -4.67
N ALA A 27 -6.57 -15.62 -5.56
CA ALA A 27 -5.99 -14.28 -5.54
C ALA A 27 -7.06 -13.19 -5.71
N GLN A 28 -8.07 -13.42 -6.56
CA GLN A 28 -9.20 -12.51 -6.73
C GLN A 28 -10.03 -12.37 -5.45
N ARG A 29 -10.29 -13.48 -4.74
CA ARG A 29 -10.98 -13.47 -3.44
C ARG A 29 -10.20 -12.69 -2.39
N GLN A 30 -8.88 -12.89 -2.33
CA GLN A 30 -8.00 -12.15 -1.43
C GLN A 30 -8.02 -10.64 -1.73
N LEU A 31 -7.89 -10.26 -3.01
CA LEU A 31 -7.96 -8.86 -3.43
C LEU A 31 -9.29 -8.20 -2.99
N SER A 32 -10.41 -8.90 -3.24
CA SER A 32 -11.73 -8.43 -2.84
C SER A 32 -11.83 -8.23 -1.32
N ASN A 33 -11.28 -9.14 -0.52
CA ASN A 33 -11.23 -9.02 0.94
C ASN A 33 -10.46 -7.75 1.36
N HIS A 34 -9.23 -7.58 0.89
CA HIS A 34 -8.44 -6.38 1.23
C HIS A 34 -9.11 -5.07 0.81
N LEU A 35 -9.72 -5.03 -0.38
CA LEU A 35 -10.45 -3.85 -0.85
C LEU A 35 -11.66 -3.55 0.04
N SER A 36 -12.47 -4.56 0.35
CA SER A 36 -13.65 -4.38 1.21
C SER A 36 -13.27 -3.89 2.62
N LEU A 37 -12.24 -4.49 3.25
CA LEU A 37 -11.72 -4.03 4.53
C LEU A 37 -11.18 -2.59 4.47
N GLY A 38 -10.48 -2.24 3.39
CA GLY A 38 -9.98 -0.89 3.16
C GLY A 38 -11.09 0.14 3.07
N PHE A 39 -12.14 -0.14 2.27
CA PHE A 39 -13.29 0.74 2.11
C PHE A 39 -14.15 0.85 3.38
N ILE A 40 -14.36 -0.24 4.10
CA ILE A 40 -15.07 -0.22 5.39
C ILE A 40 -14.30 0.62 6.41
N SER A 41 -12.99 0.44 6.51
CA SER A 41 -12.13 1.23 7.39
C SER A 41 -12.14 2.72 7.00
N LEU A 42 -12.20 3.03 5.70
CA LEU A 42 -12.27 4.40 5.21
C LEU A 42 -13.62 5.04 5.58
N ALA A 43 -14.72 4.29 5.43
CA ALA A 43 -16.04 4.74 5.83
C ALA A 43 -16.10 5.02 7.33
N GLN A 44 -15.52 4.14 8.15
CA GLN A 44 -15.40 4.34 9.60
C GLN A 44 -14.58 5.59 9.92
N ALA A 45 -13.44 5.80 9.25
CA ALA A 45 -12.62 6.98 9.44
C ALA A 45 -13.41 8.26 9.12
N ASN A 46 -14.11 8.29 7.98
CA ASN A 46 -14.95 9.42 7.58
C ASN A 46 -16.09 9.70 8.57
N PHE A 47 -16.73 8.67 9.10
CA PHE A 47 -17.80 8.82 10.10
C PHE A 47 -17.29 9.38 11.43
N SER A 48 -16.10 8.93 11.86
CA SER A 48 -15.48 9.36 13.13
C SER A 48 -14.73 10.69 13.04
N ASN A 49 -14.74 11.38 11.89
CA ASN A 49 -14.00 12.62 11.73
C ASN A 49 -14.72 13.80 12.42
N PRO A 50 -14.13 14.42 13.45
CA PRO A 50 -14.75 15.56 14.13
C PRO A 50 -14.94 16.78 13.21
N SER A 51 -14.09 16.93 12.19
CA SER A 51 -14.15 18.05 11.25
C SER A 51 -15.26 17.92 10.21
N GLN A 52 -16.01 16.79 10.16
CA GLN A 52 -17.04 16.48 9.16
C GLN A 52 -16.58 16.49 7.68
N ILE A 53 -15.33 16.84 7.42
CA ILE A 53 -14.70 16.78 6.11
C ILE A 53 -14.29 15.34 5.83
N ARG A 54 -14.54 14.85 4.61
CA ARG A 54 -14.15 13.50 4.23
C ARG A 54 -12.66 13.44 3.92
N TYR A 55 -12.02 12.33 4.28
CA TYR A 55 -10.66 12.05 3.82
C TYR A 55 -10.69 11.86 2.32
N GLY A 56 -9.92 12.68 1.59
CA GLY A 56 -10.00 12.75 0.15
C GLY A 56 -8.88 13.61 -0.45
N GLN A 57 -9.04 13.91 -1.74
CA GLN A 57 -8.03 14.56 -2.56
C GLN A 57 -7.62 15.95 -2.05
N ASP A 58 -8.51 16.64 -1.35
CA ASP A 58 -8.25 17.97 -0.79
C ASP A 58 -7.09 18.00 0.22
N HIS A 59 -6.74 16.83 0.78
CA HIS A 59 -5.63 16.70 1.73
C HIS A 59 -4.30 16.37 1.04
N TYR A 60 -4.30 16.05 -0.25
CA TYR A 60 -3.12 15.51 -0.92
C TYR A 60 -2.04 16.58 -1.11
N ASP A 61 -0.79 16.21 -0.83
CA ASP A 61 0.35 17.05 -1.17
C ASP A 61 0.57 17.01 -2.69
N GLY A 62 0.58 18.18 -3.35
CA GLY A 62 0.86 18.30 -4.78
C GLY A 62 2.27 17.85 -5.18
N ARG A 63 3.17 17.67 -4.21
CA ARG A 63 4.53 17.12 -4.40
C ARG A 63 4.59 15.61 -4.21
N MET A 64 3.46 14.92 -4.08
CA MET A 64 3.46 13.49 -3.80
C MET A 64 4.27 12.68 -4.79
N GLN A 65 4.89 11.62 -4.29
CA GLN A 65 5.53 10.60 -5.11
C GLN A 65 4.96 9.24 -4.74
N ALA A 66 4.96 8.31 -5.71
CA ALA A 66 4.49 6.96 -5.48
C ALA A 66 5.35 6.27 -4.40
N SER A 67 4.69 5.82 -3.32
CA SER A 67 5.32 5.00 -2.27
C SER A 67 5.73 3.63 -2.81
N THR A 68 4.94 3.09 -3.72
CA THR A 68 5.11 1.76 -4.30
C THR A 68 5.23 1.89 -5.81
N LYS A 69 6.35 1.45 -6.37
CA LYS A 69 6.56 1.36 -7.82
C LYS A 69 6.66 -0.10 -8.22
N ILE A 70 6.12 -0.44 -9.38
CA ILE A 70 6.16 -1.79 -9.91
C ILE A 70 7.07 -1.76 -11.13
N ALA A 71 8.12 -2.57 -11.09
CA ALA A 71 8.96 -2.84 -12.25
C ALA A 71 8.49 -4.15 -12.89
N ILE A 72 8.24 -4.11 -14.19
CA ILE A 72 7.89 -5.28 -14.98
C ILE A 72 9.18 -5.81 -15.58
N GLN A 73 9.60 -7.00 -15.18
CA GLN A 73 10.70 -7.71 -15.82
C GLN A 73 10.11 -8.81 -16.70
N ASP A 74 10.36 -8.70 -18.00
CA ASP A 74 9.93 -9.70 -18.96
C ASP A 74 11.03 -10.75 -19.12
N HIS A 75 10.84 -11.93 -18.55
CA HIS A 75 11.77 -13.06 -18.68
C HIS A 75 11.16 -14.16 -19.58
N GLY A 76 10.57 -13.74 -20.70
CA GLY A 76 9.99 -14.64 -21.70
C GLY A 76 8.56 -15.08 -21.33
N PRO A 77 8.28 -16.40 -21.17
CA PRO A 77 6.92 -16.89 -20.95
C PRO A 77 6.34 -16.52 -19.59
N VAL A 78 7.12 -15.97 -18.66
CA VAL A 78 6.68 -15.51 -17.35
C VAL A 78 7.11 -14.05 -17.20
N ALA A 79 6.18 -13.15 -16.84
CA ALA A 79 6.55 -11.80 -16.39
C ALA A 79 6.69 -11.86 -14.87
N SER A 80 7.83 -11.42 -14.35
CA SER A 80 7.96 -11.16 -12.92
C SER A 80 7.65 -9.69 -12.70
N PHE A 81 6.63 -9.44 -11.88
CA PHE A 81 6.35 -8.11 -11.41
C PHE A 81 7.06 -7.91 -10.07
N THR A 82 8.08 -7.06 -10.04
CA THR A 82 8.86 -6.81 -8.83
C THR A 82 8.48 -5.46 -8.24
N ILE A 83 8.18 -5.44 -6.95
CA ILE A 83 7.89 -4.21 -6.23
C ILE A 83 9.21 -3.53 -5.87
N SER A 84 9.36 -2.28 -6.30
CA SER A 84 10.38 -1.36 -5.82
C SER A 84 9.71 -0.32 -4.93
N LYS A 85 9.82 -0.47 -3.61
CA LYS A 85 9.43 0.60 -2.68
C LYS A 85 10.43 1.74 -2.82
N SER A 86 9.94 2.97 -2.99
CA SER A 86 10.85 4.13 -2.98
C SER A 86 11.44 4.24 -1.57
N PRO A 87 12.78 4.28 -1.41
CA PRO A 87 13.35 4.36 -0.08
C PRO A 87 12.96 5.70 0.54
N SER A 88 12.24 5.63 1.66
CA SER A 88 12.08 6.74 2.59
C SER A 88 13.47 7.29 2.86
N LYS A 89 13.71 8.56 2.52
CA LYS A 89 14.99 9.23 2.79
C LYS A 89 15.08 9.51 4.28
N THR A 90 15.27 8.48 5.09
CA THR A 90 15.64 8.60 6.50
C THR A 90 17.13 8.86 6.54
N LEU A 91 17.52 10.12 6.73
CA LEU A 91 18.89 10.47 7.10
C LEU A 91 19.16 10.00 8.55
N PRO A 92 20.39 9.56 8.84
CA PRO A 92 20.74 8.86 10.07
C PRO A 92 20.70 9.78 11.30
N ALA A 93 20.22 9.23 12.41
CA ALA A 93 20.33 9.83 13.73
C ALA A 93 21.81 10.11 14.03
N THR A 94 22.14 11.39 14.14
CA THR A 94 23.42 11.81 14.72
C THR A 94 23.35 11.54 16.21
N GLN A 95 24.18 10.60 16.64
CA GLN A 95 24.52 10.36 18.02
C GLN A 95 25.07 11.65 18.62
N SER A 96 24.48 12.11 19.72
CA SER A 96 25.19 12.96 20.68
C SER A 96 25.20 12.23 22.03
N PRO A 97 26.39 12.06 22.63
CA PRO A 97 26.56 11.31 23.87
C PRO A 97 26.17 12.14 25.09
N ASN A 98 25.57 11.47 26.08
CA ASN A 98 25.54 11.90 27.49
C ASN A 98 26.97 12.06 28.04
N PRO A 99 27.18 12.94 29.04
CA PRO A 99 27.20 12.49 30.45
C PRO A 99 26.36 13.42 31.38
N SER A 100 25.56 12.87 32.31
CA SER A 100 25.80 12.80 33.78
C SER A 100 26.20 14.16 34.40
N GLU A 101 25.55 14.75 35.41
CA GLU A 101 25.14 14.24 36.73
C GLU A 101 24.07 15.14 37.41
N SER A 102 23.29 14.51 38.31
CA SER A 102 22.72 14.96 39.58
C SER A 102 22.63 16.46 39.93
N THR A 103 21.45 16.93 40.36
CA THR A 103 21.21 17.58 41.69
C THR A 103 19.73 17.96 41.89
N GLN A 104 19.12 17.22 42.82
CA GLN A 104 18.23 17.62 43.92
C GLN A 104 17.02 18.56 43.69
N ALA A 105 15.90 18.03 44.19
CA ALA A 105 14.63 18.67 44.42
C ALA A 105 14.70 19.90 45.34
N LEU A 106 13.89 20.91 45.06
CA LEU A 106 13.25 21.74 46.09
C LEU A 106 12.05 22.50 45.50
N VAL A 107 10.87 22.18 46.04
CA VAL A 107 9.62 22.93 45.88
C VAL A 107 9.50 23.86 47.09
N PRO A 108 9.01 25.09 46.92
CA PRO A 108 7.75 25.47 47.58
C PRO A 108 6.85 26.32 46.66
N ARG A 109 5.52 26.08 46.53
CA ARG A 109 4.40 26.65 47.34
C ARG A 109 4.59 28.16 47.66
N LEU A 110 3.67 29.09 47.45
CA LEU A 110 2.21 29.12 47.28
C LEU A 110 1.80 30.60 46.99
N VAL A 111 0.59 30.83 46.44
CA VAL A 111 -0.30 32.05 46.48
C VAL A 111 0.22 33.35 45.84
N ASP A 112 -0.54 34.23 45.20
CA ASP A 112 -1.98 34.38 44.91
C ASP A 112 -2.18 35.55 43.91
N LEU A 113 -3.43 35.65 43.42
CA LEU A 113 -4.13 36.84 42.91
C LEU A 113 -4.12 37.21 41.41
N GLU A 114 -5.37 37.26 40.94
CA GLU A 114 -5.92 37.72 39.67
C GLU A 114 -5.52 39.16 39.30
N ILE A 115 -5.49 39.49 38.01
CA ILE A 115 -6.24 40.63 37.43
C ILE A 115 -6.30 40.51 35.89
N VAL A 116 -7.51 40.77 35.43
CA VAL A 116 -8.11 40.88 34.12
C VAL A 116 -7.42 41.87 33.15
N SER A 117 -7.60 41.58 31.85
CA SER A 117 -7.87 42.51 30.72
C SER A 117 -6.84 42.70 29.59
N GLN A 118 -7.38 42.49 28.38
CA GLN A 118 -7.11 43.16 27.11
C GLN A 118 -5.97 42.64 26.22
N SER A 119 -6.38 41.97 25.13
CA SER A 119 -5.64 41.89 23.86
C SER A 119 -5.26 43.28 23.35
N PRO A 120 -4.17 43.41 22.59
CA PRO A 120 -4.34 43.35 21.14
C PRO A 120 -3.25 42.55 20.40
N ILE A 121 -3.67 42.05 19.24
CA ILE A 121 -2.93 41.28 18.23
C ILE A 121 -1.68 42.05 17.77
N PRO A 122 -0.56 41.33 17.56
CA PRO A 122 0.20 41.52 16.33
C PRO A 122 0.40 40.21 15.58
N ASP A 123 0.30 40.34 14.26
CA ASP A 123 0.53 39.33 13.23
C ASP A 123 1.71 38.40 13.51
N GLU A 124 1.42 37.11 13.73
CA GLU A 124 2.38 36.05 13.41
C GLU A 124 1.68 34.99 12.56
N VAL A 125 1.97 35.10 11.27
CA VAL A 125 1.86 34.06 10.25
C VAL A 125 2.40 32.77 10.87
N VAL A 126 1.51 31.83 11.22
CA VAL A 126 1.93 30.52 11.74
C VAL A 126 2.66 29.82 10.61
N SER A 127 3.98 29.90 10.77
CA SER A 127 5.01 29.40 9.90
C SER A 127 4.80 27.92 9.62
N SER A 128 4.67 27.64 8.32
CA SER A 128 4.75 26.32 7.71
C SER A 128 6.10 25.66 8.05
N SER A 129 6.16 24.93 9.16
CA SER A 129 7.32 24.11 9.49
C SER A 129 7.26 22.79 8.72
N THR A 130 7.96 22.78 7.59
CA THR A 130 8.59 21.64 6.90
C THR A 130 8.28 20.24 7.43
N ILE A 131 7.21 19.59 6.92
CA ILE A 131 7.12 18.13 6.96
C ILE A 131 7.44 17.63 5.56
N LYS A 132 8.68 17.18 5.35
CA LYS A 132 9.02 16.33 4.20
C LYS A 132 8.45 14.93 4.48
N SER A 133 7.12 14.78 4.57
CA SER A 133 6.52 13.48 4.86
C SER A 133 6.54 12.66 3.58
N THR A 134 7.50 11.76 3.50
CA THR A 134 7.50 10.66 2.53
C THR A 134 6.29 9.74 2.74
N ASP A 135 5.70 9.73 3.94
CA ASP A 135 4.53 8.92 4.25
C ASP A 135 3.21 9.64 3.88
N PRO A 136 2.41 9.10 2.94
CA PRO A 136 1.18 9.75 2.46
C PRO A 136 0.09 9.85 3.54
N ILE A 137 0.16 9.02 4.58
CA ILE A 137 -0.80 9.02 5.67
C ILE A 137 -0.79 10.32 6.49
N ARG A 138 0.35 11.02 6.50
CA ARG A 138 0.54 12.28 7.25
C ARG A 138 -0.08 13.49 6.57
N TRP A 139 -0.49 13.35 5.31
CA TRP A 139 -1.21 14.41 4.59
C TRP A 139 -2.58 14.71 5.21
N PHE A 140 -3.15 13.75 5.94
CA PHE A 140 -4.43 13.90 6.63
C PHE A 140 -4.31 14.51 8.04
N GLY A 141 -3.18 15.15 8.34
CA GLY A 141 -2.93 15.84 9.62
C GLY A 141 -2.02 15.08 10.58
N ILE A 142 -1.73 15.71 11.71
CA ILE A 142 -0.79 15.20 12.72
C ILE A 142 -1.38 14.01 13.47
N LEU A 143 -2.68 14.05 13.76
CA LEU A 143 -3.40 12.99 14.47
C LEU A 143 -4.24 12.17 13.50
N VAL A 144 -3.62 11.12 12.94
CA VAL A 144 -4.32 10.21 12.02
C VAL A 144 -5.08 9.11 12.77
N PRO A 145 -6.41 8.97 12.59
CA PRO A 145 -7.19 7.91 13.22
C PRO A 145 -6.72 6.51 12.84
N GLN A 146 -6.89 5.56 13.77
CA GLN A 146 -6.51 4.16 13.52
C GLN A 146 -7.23 3.56 12.31
N ALA A 147 -8.50 3.92 12.10
CA ALA A 147 -9.27 3.47 10.95
C ALA A 147 -8.62 3.89 9.61
N LEU A 148 -8.07 5.10 9.52
CA LEU A 148 -7.39 5.58 8.31
C LEU A 148 -6.05 4.86 8.08
N ARG A 149 -5.34 4.51 9.16
CA ARG A 149 -4.12 3.68 9.07
C ARG A 149 -4.46 2.26 8.59
N ASN A 150 -5.57 1.70 9.06
CA ASN A 150 -6.06 0.40 8.62
C ASN A 150 -6.47 0.42 7.13
N THR A 151 -7.08 1.51 6.67
CA THR A 151 -7.36 1.74 5.24
C THR A 151 -6.09 1.71 4.41
N GLN A 152 -5.08 2.50 4.79
CA GLN A 152 -3.82 2.55 4.06
C GLN A 152 -3.16 1.16 3.99
N ARG A 153 -3.11 0.45 5.12
CA ARG A 153 -2.55 -0.91 5.17
C ARG A 153 -3.32 -1.85 4.25
N SER A 154 -4.65 -1.88 4.34
CA SER A 154 -5.46 -2.80 3.53
C SER A 154 -5.27 -2.58 2.03
N PHE A 155 -5.21 -1.31 1.58
CA PHE A 155 -4.95 -1.01 0.18
C PHE A 155 -3.50 -1.27 -0.24
N ALA A 156 -2.52 -1.01 0.64
CA ALA A 156 -1.14 -1.36 0.38
C ALA A 156 -0.97 -2.87 0.22
N ASP A 157 -1.54 -3.67 1.13
CA ASP A 157 -1.48 -5.13 1.09
C ASP A 157 -2.20 -5.69 -0.16
N ALA A 158 -3.32 -5.09 -0.57
CA ALA A 158 -4.03 -5.43 -1.81
C ALA A 158 -3.13 -5.28 -3.05
N VAL A 159 -2.43 -4.15 -3.15
CA VAL A 159 -1.56 -3.82 -4.29
C VAL A 159 -0.28 -4.64 -4.24
N GLU A 160 0.32 -4.83 -3.08
CA GLU A 160 1.61 -5.50 -2.92
C GLU A 160 1.50 -7.03 -2.99
N GLY A 161 0.33 -7.62 -2.68
CA GLY A 161 0.12 -9.06 -2.74
C GLY A 161 -0.78 -9.48 -3.89
N PRO A 162 -2.10 -9.61 -3.67
CA PRO A 162 -3.01 -10.26 -4.61
C PRO A 162 -3.04 -9.63 -6.00
N MET A 163 -2.93 -8.31 -6.10
CA MET A 163 -2.94 -7.61 -7.39
C MET A 163 -1.73 -7.99 -8.26
N MET A 164 -0.54 -8.13 -7.65
CA MET A 164 0.67 -8.58 -8.35
C MET A 164 0.55 -10.02 -8.81
N SER A 165 0.09 -10.89 -7.91
CA SER A 165 -0.18 -12.30 -8.21
C SER A 165 -1.14 -12.42 -9.39
N LEU A 166 -2.25 -11.68 -9.38
CA LEU A 166 -3.25 -11.70 -10.46
C LEU A 166 -2.65 -11.27 -11.80
N ALA A 167 -1.80 -10.24 -11.83
CA ALA A 167 -1.13 -9.81 -13.05
C ALA A 167 -0.21 -10.88 -13.63
N THR A 168 0.56 -11.56 -12.78
CA THR A 168 1.41 -12.70 -13.17
C THR A 168 0.56 -13.86 -13.71
N LEU A 169 -0.42 -14.32 -12.92
CA LEU A 169 -1.28 -15.44 -13.25
C LEU A 169 -2.05 -15.19 -14.55
N ALA A 170 -2.59 -13.98 -14.75
CA ALA A 170 -3.30 -13.63 -15.98
C ALA A 170 -2.40 -13.73 -17.23
N LYS A 171 -1.12 -13.35 -17.13
CA LYS A 171 -0.17 -13.50 -18.23
C LYS A 171 0.14 -14.98 -18.50
N GLU A 172 0.36 -15.77 -17.44
CA GLU A 172 0.63 -17.21 -17.55
C GLU A 172 -0.55 -17.96 -18.16
N MET A 173 -1.78 -17.69 -17.71
CA MET A 173 -3.01 -18.26 -18.29
C MET A 173 -3.09 -17.98 -19.79
N ARG A 174 -2.85 -16.73 -20.20
CA ARG A 174 -2.86 -16.34 -21.62
C ARG A 174 -1.81 -17.10 -22.44
N ASN A 175 -0.64 -17.35 -21.87
CA ASN A 175 0.42 -18.11 -22.54
C ASN A 175 0.04 -19.59 -22.71
N LEU A 176 -0.56 -20.20 -21.68
CA LEU A 176 -1.08 -21.56 -21.76
C LEU A 176 -2.21 -21.69 -22.78
N GLU A 177 -3.14 -20.74 -22.83
CA GLU A 177 -4.22 -20.71 -23.84
C GLU A 177 -3.66 -20.70 -25.27
N ILE A 178 -2.59 -19.94 -25.51
CA ILE A 178 -1.91 -19.92 -26.81
C ILE A 178 -1.28 -21.28 -27.12
N GLU A 179 -0.61 -21.92 -26.15
CA GLU A 179 0.01 -23.24 -26.34
C GLU A 179 -1.03 -24.33 -26.61
N ILE A 180 -2.11 -24.37 -25.81
CA ILE A 180 -3.26 -25.27 -25.99
C ILE A 180 -3.86 -25.06 -27.39
N GLY A 181 -4.05 -23.80 -27.80
CA GLY A 181 -4.57 -23.46 -29.12
C GLY A 181 -3.67 -23.93 -30.28
N ARG A 182 -2.35 -23.84 -30.13
CA ARG A 182 -1.37 -24.34 -31.10
C ARG A 182 -1.39 -25.87 -31.16
N LEU A 183 -1.42 -26.52 -30.01
CA LEU A 183 -1.34 -27.97 -29.91
C LEU A 183 -2.61 -28.65 -30.44
N ARG A 184 -3.79 -28.08 -30.17
CA ARG A 184 -5.06 -28.50 -30.78
C ARG A 184 -5.05 -28.40 -32.31
N LYS A 185 -4.45 -27.34 -32.86
CA LYS A 185 -4.30 -27.19 -34.31
C LYS A 185 -3.35 -28.24 -34.90
N GLN A 186 -2.28 -28.59 -34.18
CA GLN A 186 -1.35 -29.64 -34.58
C GLN A 186 -2.03 -31.01 -34.60
N ILE A 187 -2.77 -31.37 -33.53
CA ILE A 187 -3.55 -32.62 -33.45
C ILE A 187 -4.55 -32.74 -34.61
N LYS A 188 -5.23 -31.65 -34.97
CA LYS A 188 -6.18 -31.66 -36.10
C LYS A 188 -5.50 -31.88 -37.47
N ARG A 189 -4.20 -31.59 -37.58
CA ARG A 189 -3.45 -31.67 -38.83
C ARG A 189 -2.75 -33.03 -39.02
N THR A 190 -2.41 -33.69 -37.92
CA THR A 190 -1.99 -35.12 -37.86
C THR A 190 -3.17 -36.05 -38.03
#